data_AF-A0A1I2YCW4-F1
#
_entry.id   AF-A0A1I2YCW4-F1
#
_cell.length_a   1.000
_cell.length_b   1.000
_cell.length_c   1.000
_cell.angle_alpha   90.00
_cell.angle_beta   90.00
_cell.angle_gamma   90.00
#
_symmetry.space_group_name_H-M   'P 1'
#
loop_
_entity.id
_entity.type
_entity.pdbx_description
1 polymer ?
#
loop_
_entity_poly.entity_id
_entity_poly.type
_entity_poly.pdbx_seq_one_letter_code
_entity_poly.pdbx_strand_id
1 'polypeptide(L)'
;MKHLVALAILCCLGFAASAQTPNPSYNKALADSLGADAYGMKQYVLVILKTGSNTTTDKEKLNSYFRGHMENIGRLAKEGKLVVAGPLGKNDNAYRGIFILDVKTIEEAQKLVETDPAVKAKIFEVELYPWYGSAALPVYLETHRKIEQQRP
;
A
#
# COMPACT_ATOMS: atom_id res chain seq x y z
N MET A 1 -29.34 38.37 31.35
CA MET A 1 -29.06 37.84 29.99
C MET A 1 -27.58 37.56 29.74
N LYS A 2 -26.65 38.48 30.03
CA LYS A 2 -25.19 38.25 29.84
C LYS A 2 -24.63 37.04 30.63
N HIS A 3 -25.10 36.82 31.85
CA HIS A 3 -24.70 35.67 32.69
C HIS A 3 -25.31 34.33 32.25
N LEU A 4 -26.46 34.35 31.56
CA LEU A 4 -27.11 33.15 31.02
C LEU A 4 -26.41 32.66 29.75
N VAL A 5 -25.88 33.57 28.93
CA VAL A 5 -25.06 33.25 27.75
C VAL A 5 -23.70 32.67 28.17
N ALA A 6 -23.08 33.21 29.22
CA ALA A 6 -21.81 32.70 29.74
C ALA A 6 -21.92 31.26 30.29
N LEU A 7 -23.04 30.93 30.95
CA LEU A 7 -23.29 29.59 31.49
C LEU A 7 -23.55 28.56 30.38
N ALA A 8 -24.24 28.94 29.31
CA ALA A 8 -24.48 28.08 28.16
C ALA A 8 -23.19 27.73 27.40
N ILE A 9 -22.26 28.68 27.26
CA ILE A 9 -20.95 28.45 26.62
C ILE A 9 -20.08 27.51 27.46
N LEU A 10 -20.12 27.62 28.79
CA LEU A 10 -19.36 26.74 29.69
C LEU A 10 -19.88 25.29 29.67
N CYS A 11 -21.21 25.09 29.53
CA CYS A 11 -21.80 23.75 29.38
C CYS A 11 -21.43 23.09 28.03
N CYS A 12 -21.31 23.84 26.93
CA CYS A 12 -20.93 23.26 25.64
C CYS A 12 -19.46 22.82 25.57
N LEU A 13 -18.55 23.42 26.35
CA LEU A 13 -17.14 23.04 26.41
C LEU A 13 -16.90 21.70 27.13
N GLY A 14 -17.78 21.32 28.08
CA GLY A 14 -17.68 20.05 28.81
C GLY A 14 -18.00 18.81 27.96
N PHE A 15 -18.87 18.93 26.96
CA PHE A 15 -19.26 17.80 26.11
C PHE A 15 -18.29 17.50 24.96
N ALA A 16 -17.45 18.46 24.55
CA ALA A 16 -16.50 18.25 23.46
C ALA A 16 -15.27 17.41 23.86
N ALA A 17 -14.94 17.36 25.16
CA ALA A 17 -13.74 16.67 25.66
C ALA A 17 -13.89 15.15 25.81
N SER A 18 -15.11 14.60 25.75
CA SER A 18 -15.39 13.17 25.97
C SER A 18 -15.59 12.34 24.70
N ALA A 19 -15.28 12.89 23.52
CA ALA A 19 -15.58 12.22 22.25
C ALA A 19 -14.57 11.12 21.84
N GLN A 20 -13.45 10.96 22.54
CA GLN A 20 -12.45 9.93 22.21
C GLN A 20 -12.11 9.11 23.45
N THR A 21 -12.71 7.92 23.57
CA THR A 21 -12.24 6.89 24.49
C THR A 21 -10.90 6.36 23.97
N PRO A 22 -9.79 6.46 24.74
CA PRO A 22 -8.51 5.92 24.32
C PRO A 22 -8.63 4.41 24.07
N ASN A 23 -8.03 3.92 22.99
CA ASN A 23 -7.99 2.49 22.71
C ASN A 23 -7.12 1.79 23.79
N PRO A 24 -7.70 0.91 24.64
CA PRO A 24 -6.95 0.25 25.71
C PRO A 24 -5.86 -0.69 25.19
N SER A 25 -5.94 -1.11 23.92
CA SER A 25 -4.94 -1.95 23.26
C SER A 25 -3.87 -1.15 22.50
N TYR A 26 -3.87 0.18 22.62
CA TYR A 26 -2.90 1.02 21.91
C TYR A 26 -1.47 0.75 22.39
N ASN A 27 -0.60 0.41 21.46
CA ASN A 27 0.83 0.23 21.70
C ASN A 27 1.60 1.32 20.95
N LYS A 28 2.04 2.35 21.69
CA LYS A 28 2.77 3.49 21.13
C LYS A 28 4.06 3.09 20.41
N ALA A 29 4.85 2.20 21.01
CA ALA A 29 6.13 1.78 20.43
C ALA A 29 5.93 1.06 19.09
N LEU A 30 4.88 0.24 18.98
CA LEU A 30 4.51 -0.41 17.73
C LEU A 30 3.95 0.56 16.70
N ALA A 31 3.13 1.52 17.11
CA ALA A 31 2.61 2.56 16.23
C ALA A 31 3.75 3.40 15.64
N ASP A 32 4.68 3.85 16.49
CA ASP A 32 5.85 4.63 16.08
C ASP A 32 6.75 3.82 15.13
N SER A 33 6.99 2.53 15.41
CA SER A 33 7.86 1.69 14.57
C SER A 33 7.26 1.42 13.18
N LEU A 34 5.94 1.38 13.07
CA LEU A 34 5.23 1.20 11.79
C LEU A 34 5.00 2.53 11.05
N GLY A 35 5.29 3.67 11.69
CA GLY A 35 5.01 5.00 11.15
C GLY A 35 3.52 5.33 11.08
N ALA A 36 2.75 4.79 12.02
CA ALA A 36 1.31 4.98 12.10
C ALA A 36 0.93 6.35 12.67
N ASP A 37 -0.11 6.95 12.12
CA ASP A 37 -0.77 8.11 12.71
C ASP A 37 -1.71 7.72 13.86
N ALA A 38 -2.50 8.70 14.35
CA ALA A 38 -3.44 8.50 15.45
C ALA A 38 -4.52 7.43 15.18
N TYR A 39 -4.76 7.09 13.91
CA TYR A 39 -5.74 6.08 13.49
C TYR A 39 -5.12 4.70 13.24
N GLY A 40 -3.80 4.54 13.42
CA GLY A 40 -3.12 3.30 13.06
C GLY A 40 -2.84 3.17 11.56
N MET A 41 -2.82 4.28 10.84
CA MET A 41 -2.78 4.33 9.38
C MET A 41 -1.54 5.09 8.88
N LYS A 42 -1.17 4.91 7.61
CA LYS A 42 -0.15 5.72 6.93
C LYS A 42 -0.38 5.80 5.42
N GLN A 43 0.37 6.68 4.77
CA GLN A 43 0.37 6.80 3.30
C GLN A 43 1.25 5.73 2.66
N TYR A 44 0.74 5.21 1.54
CA TYR A 44 1.38 4.28 0.61
C TYR A 44 1.12 4.77 -0.82
N VAL A 45 1.63 4.03 -1.80
CA VAL A 45 1.19 4.15 -3.19
C VAL A 45 0.57 2.84 -3.64
N LEU A 46 -0.70 2.90 -4.06
CA LEU A 46 -1.36 1.82 -4.78
C LEU A 46 -0.93 1.89 -6.25
N VAL A 47 -0.48 0.76 -6.77
CA VAL A 47 -0.18 0.59 -8.20
C VAL A 47 -1.18 -0.38 -8.78
N ILE A 48 -1.80 -0.01 -9.90
CA ILE A 48 -2.59 -0.91 -10.72
C ILE A 48 -1.77 -1.28 -11.95
N LEU A 49 -1.53 -2.57 -12.16
CA LEU A 49 -0.92 -3.08 -13.38
C LEU A 49 -2.00 -3.31 -14.43
N LYS A 50 -1.80 -2.79 -15.63
CA LYS A 50 -2.68 -2.98 -16.79
C LYS A 50 -1.92 -3.65 -17.93
N THR A 51 -2.66 -4.26 -18.85
CA THR A 51 -2.03 -4.75 -20.09
C THR A 51 -1.48 -3.56 -20.87
N GLY A 52 -0.18 -3.58 -21.18
CA GLY A 52 0.49 -2.51 -21.92
C GLY A 52 0.54 -2.74 -23.43
N SER A 53 1.21 -1.82 -24.13
CA SER A 53 1.28 -1.81 -25.60
C SER A 53 2.23 -2.83 -26.25
N ASN A 54 2.93 -3.67 -25.48
CA ASN A 54 3.90 -4.63 -26.03
C ASN A 54 3.19 -5.75 -26.82
N THR A 55 3.63 -6.00 -28.05
CA THR A 55 3.07 -7.01 -28.96
C THR A 55 4.02 -8.20 -29.22
N THR A 56 5.00 -8.43 -28.34
CA THR A 56 5.98 -9.52 -28.46
C THR A 56 5.26 -10.86 -28.43
N THR A 57 5.50 -11.71 -29.44
CA THR A 57 4.97 -13.07 -29.54
C THR A 57 6.01 -14.14 -29.24
N ASP A 58 7.28 -13.76 -29.15
CA ASP A 58 8.39 -14.63 -28.77
C ASP A 58 8.22 -15.10 -27.32
N LYS A 59 8.04 -16.41 -27.14
CA LYS A 59 7.81 -17.04 -25.85
C LYS A 59 9.02 -16.97 -24.92
N GLU A 60 10.23 -17.12 -25.45
CA GLU A 60 11.45 -17.08 -24.62
C GLU A 60 11.66 -15.68 -24.06
N LYS A 61 11.42 -14.67 -24.90
CA LYS A 61 11.51 -13.26 -24.52
C LYS A 61 10.46 -12.89 -23.48
N LEU A 62 9.20 -13.31 -23.68
CA LEU A 62 8.12 -13.12 -22.69
C LEU A 62 8.46 -13.79 -21.36
N ASN A 63 8.91 -15.04 -21.38
CA ASN A 63 9.31 -15.76 -20.16
C ASN A 63 10.43 -15.04 -19.42
N SER A 64 11.41 -14.48 -20.13
CA SER A 64 12.47 -13.69 -19.51
C SER A 64 11.93 -12.43 -18.81
N TYR A 65 10.97 -11.73 -19.41
CA TYR A 65 10.36 -10.56 -18.79
C TYR A 65 9.57 -10.92 -17.53
N PHE A 66 8.78 -12.00 -17.56
CA PHE A 66 8.00 -12.44 -16.40
C PHE A 66 8.88 -12.99 -15.28
N ARG A 67 9.96 -13.71 -15.60
CA ARG A 67 10.94 -14.10 -14.57
C ARG A 67 11.52 -12.86 -13.90
N GLY A 68 11.95 -11.88 -14.68
CA GLY A 68 12.47 -10.62 -14.15
C GLY A 68 11.43 -9.83 -13.32
N HIS A 69 10.15 -9.89 -13.70
CA HIS A 69 9.04 -9.32 -12.92
C HIS A 69 8.93 -9.97 -11.54
N MET A 70 8.95 -11.30 -11.47
CA MET A 70 8.88 -12.03 -10.20
C MET A 70 10.12 -11.77 -9.31
N GLU A 71 11.31 -11.75 -9.91
CA GLU A 71 12.56 -11.38 -9.21
C GLU A 71 12.49 -9.96 -8.64
N ASN A 72 11.93 -9.02 -9.39
CA ASN A 72 11.74 -7.64 -8.95
C ASN A 72 10.76 -7.54 -7.76
N ILE A 73 9.63 -8.26 -7.83
CA ILE A 73 8.66 -8.36 -6.72
C ILE A 73 9.36 -8.89 -5.46
N GLY A 74 10.09 -10.00 -5.58
CA GLY A 74 10.80 -10.61 -4.45
C GLY A 74 11.84 -9.67 -3.84
N ARG A 75 12.61 -8.96 -4.68
CA ARG A 75 13.58 -7.95 -4.23
C ARG A 75 12.91 -6.80 -3.48
N LEU A 76 11.85 -6.20 -4.05
CA LEU A 76 11.14 -5.09 -3.42
C LEU A 76 10.46 -5.48 -2.11
N ALA A 77 9.90 -6.70 -2.03
CA ALA A 77 9.34 -7.22 -0.80
C ALA A 77 10.42 -7.43 0.28
N LYS A 78 11.60 -7.93 -0.10
CA LYS A 78 12.75 -8.07 0.82
C LYS A 78 13.28 -6.72 1.32
N GLU A 79 13.27 -5.70 0.46
CA GLU A 79 13.64 -4.32 0.81
C GLU A 79 12.57 -3.59 1.64
N GLY A 80 11.42 -4.22 1.89
CA GLY A 80 10.29 -3.61 2.61
C GLY A 80 9.59 -2.51 1.81
N LYS A 81 9.83 -2.42 0.50
CA LYS A 81 9.24 -1.42 -0.38
C LYS A 81 7.91 -1.87 -0.98
N LEU A 82 7.68 -3.17 -1.08
CA LEU A 82 6.45 -3.77 -1.57
C LEU A 82 5.79 -4.56 -0.44
N VAL A 83 4.60 -4.13 -0.02
CA VAL A 83 3.89 -4.72 1.12
C VAL A 83 2.73 -5.60 0.71
N VAL A 84 2.16 -5.39 -0.48
CA VAL A 84 1.14 -6.27 -1.09
C VAL A 84 1.46 -6.40 -2.57
N ALA A 85 1.37 -7.62 -3.09
CA ALA A 85 1.43 -7.91 -4.51
C ALA A 85 0.49 -9.06 -4.85
N GLY A 86 -0.28 -8.94 -5.92
CA GLY A 86 -1.14 -10.02 -6.35
C GLY A 86 -1.85 -9.76 -7.68
N PRO A 87 -2.17 -10.83 -8.43
CA PRO A 87 -2.93 -10.71 -9.66
C PRO A 87 -4.38 -10.31 -9.36
N LEU A 88 -4.97 -9.55 -10.28
CA LEU A 88 -6.41 -9.31 -10.30
C LEU A 88 -7.07 -10.35 -11.19
N GLY A 89 -8.27 -10.79 -10.80
CA GLY A 89 -9.11 -11.64 -11.64
C GLY A 89 -9.55 -10.93 -12.91
N LYS A 90 -10.19 -11.68 -13.82
CA LYS A 90 -10.74 -11.12 -15.06
C LYS A 90 -11.70 -9.95 -14.74
N ASN A 91 -11.52 -8.85 -15.44
CA ASN A 91 -12.28 -7.61 -15.26
C ASN A 91 -12.34 -6.83 -16.59
N ASP A 92 -13.25 -5.87 -16.66
CA ASP A 92 -13.50 -5.08 -17.88
C ASP A 92 -12.47 -3.96 -18.11
N ASN A 93 -11.60 -3.70 -17.14
CA ASN A 93 -10.61 -2.61 -17.19
C ASN A 93 -9.21 -3.08 -17.66
N ALA A 94 -9.09 -4.34 -18.10
CA ALA A 94 -7.82 -4.97 -18.47
C ALA A 94 -6.74 -4.92 -17.37
N TYR A 95 -7.16 -4.83 -16.10
CA TYR A 95 -6.26 -4.84 -14.95
C TYR A 95 -5.73 -6.26 -14.71
N ARG A 96 -4.45 -6.35 -14.38
CA ARG A 96 -3.70 -7.60 -14.28
C ARG A 96 -3.25 -7.90 -12.85
N GLY A 97 -3.04 -6.87 -12.05
CA GLY A 97 -2.59 -7.02 -10.67
C GLY A 97 -2.52 -5.69 -9.95
N ILE A 98 -2.23 -5.77 -8.66
CA ILE A 98 -1.95 -4.59 -7.83
C ILE A 98 -0.64 -4.75 -7.08
N PHE A 99 -0.01 -3.61 -6.81
CA PHE A 99 1.00 -3.47 -5.77
C PHE A 99 0.56 -2.43 -4.73
N ILE A 100 1.00 -2.60 -3.50
CA ILE A 100 1.01 -1.52 -2.51
C ILE A 100 2.47 -1.30 -2.11
N LEU A 101 2.98 -0.11 -2.42
CA LEU A 101 4.35 0.29 -2.15
C LEU A 101 4.43 1.15 -0.88
N ASP A 102 5.36 0.83 0.02
CA ASP A 102 5.66 1.58 1.24
C ASP A 102 6.65 2.71 0.95
N VAL A 103 6.13 3.73 0.27
CA VAL A 103 6.82 4.95 -0.14
C VAL A 103 5.91 6.15 0.05
N LYS A 104 6.50 7.34 0.18
CA LYS A 104 5.75 8.56 0.52
C LYS A 104 5.17 9.28 -0.69
N THR A 105 5.73 9.03 -1.87
CA THR A 105 5.46 9.83 -3.07
C THR A 105 5.26 8.97 -4.31
N ILE A 106 4.51 9.50 -5.27
CA ILE A 106 4.29 8.85 -6.57
C ILE A 106 5.60 8.76 -7.35
N GLU A 107 6.48 9.74 -7.21
CA GLU A 107 7.78 9.77 -7.89
C GLU A 107 8.71 8.65 -7.39
N GLU A 108 8.71 8.36 -6.08
CA GLU A 108 9.42 7.20 -5.53
C GLU A 108 8.82 5.90 -6.05
N ALA A 109 7.49 5.78 -6.04
CA ALA A 109 6.80 4.60 -6.55
C ALA A 109 7.09 4.36 -8.03
N GLN A 110 7.09 5.42 -8.85
CA GLN A 110 7.39 5.39 -10.28
C GLN A 110 8.80 4.80 -10.52
N LYS A 111 9.80 5.27 -9.76
CA LYS A 111 11.17 4.72 -9.86
C LYS A 111 11.25 3.24 -9.51
N LEU A 112 10.45 2.77 -8.54
CA LEU A 112 10.43 1.37 -8.14
C LEU A 112 9.72 0.48 -9.17
N VAL A 113 8.60 0.91 -9.74
CA VAL A 113 7.92 0.13 -10.79
C VAL A 113 8.71 0.12 -12.09
N GLU A 114 9.47 1.18 -12.37
CA GLU A 114 10.37 1.24 -13.52
C GLU A 114 11.55 0.28 -13.41
N THR A 115 11.87 -0.31 -12.25
CA THR A 115 12.90 -1.36 -12.20
C THR A 115 12.41 -2.70 -12.74
N ASP A 116 11.11 -2.87 -12.94
CA ASP A 116 10.48 -4.10 -13.39
C ASP A 116 10.67 -4.33 -14.90
N PRO A 117 11.27 -5.46 -15.32
CA PRO A 117 11.46 -5.77 -16.74
C PRO A 117 10.16 -5.83 -17.55
N ALA A 118 9.04 -6.28 -16.97
CA ALA A 118 7.76 -6.33 -17.65
C ALA A 118 7.15 -4.92 -17.83
N VAL A 119 7.39 -4.00 -16.89
CA VAL A 119 6.99 -2.59 -17.03
C VAL A 119 7.89 -1.88 -18.05
N LYS A 120 9.21 -2.02 -17.96
CA LYS A 120 10.16 -1.45 -18.95
C LYS A 120 9.87 -1.90 -20.37
N ALA A 121 9.50 -3.17 -20.53
CA ALA A 121 9.13 -3.72 -21.82
C ALA A 121 7.74 -3.27 -22.31
N LYS A 122 6.95 -2.55 -21.51
CA LYS A 122 5.54 -2.20 -21.78
C LYS A 122 4.62 -3.42 -21.90
N ILE A 123 4.97 -4.54 -21.28
CA ILE A 123 4.03 -5.66 -21.09
C ILE A 123 2.97 -5.23 -20.07
N PHE A 124 3.42 -4.55 -19.02
CA PHE A 124 2.55 -3.86 -18.09
C PHE A 124 2.69 -2.35 -18.23
N GLU A 125 1.55 -1.67 -18.19
CA GLU A 125 1.46 -0.24 -17.87
C GLU A 125 0.97 -0.10 -16.43
N VAL A 126 1.26 1.05 -15.82
CA VAL A 126 0.98 1.28 -14.41
C VAL A 126 0.13 2.53 -14.23
N GLU A 127 -0.82 2.45 -13.30
CA GLU A 127 -1.47 3.62 -12.72
C GLU A 127 -1.09 3.71 -11.24
N LEU A 128 -0.76 4.90 -10.76
CA LEU A 128 -0.29 5.13 -9.40
C LEU A 128 -1.22 6.08 -8.67
N TYR A 129 -1.62 5.69 -7.46
CA TYR A 129 -2.52 6.46 -6.61
C TYR A 129 -1.95 6.56 -5.20
N PRO A 130 -1.89 7.76 -4.59
CA PRO A 130 -1.67 7.89 -3.16
C PRO A 130 -2.78 7.13 -2.43
N TRP A 131 -2.40 6.26 -1.52
CA TRP A 131 -3.36 5.42 -0.82
C TRP A 131 -3.11 5.43 0.68
N TYR A 132 -4.16 5.76 1.42
CA TYR A 132 -4.16 5.78 2.88
C TYR A 132 -4.67 4.44 3.40
N GLY A 133 -3.78 3.71 4.09
CA GLY A 133 -4.02 2.34 4.49
C GLY A 133 -3.49 2.01 5.87
N SER A 134 -3.80 0.81 6.36
CA SER A 134 -3.32 0.37 7.68
C SER A 134 -1.79 0.34 7.72
N ALA A 135 -1.20 0.94 8.76
CA ALA A 135 0.24 0.86 9.00
C ALA A 135 0.70 -0.56 9.37
N ALA A 136 -0.23 -1.46 9.67
CA ALA A 136 0.05 -2.86 10.00
C ALA A 136 0.29 -3.76 8.77
N LEU A 137 0.10 -3.29 7.54
CA LEU A 137 0.29 -4.11 6.34
C LEU A 137 1.68 -4.79 6.27
N PRO A 138 2.82 -4.12 6.52
CA PRO A 138 4.11 -4.80 6.49
C PRO A 138 4.22 -6.00 7.45
N VAL A 139 3.44 -6.01 8.54
CA VAL A 139 3.49 -7.04 9.59
C VAL A 139 3.02 -8.40 9.05
N TYR A 140 2.03 -8.43 8.14
CA TYR A 140 1.53 -9.72 7.64
C TYR A 140 2.59 -10.47 6.84
N LEU A 141 3.59 -9.79 6.27
CA LEU A 141 4.64 -10.42 5.45
C LEU A 141 5.42 -11.48 6.24
N GLU A 142 5.65 -11.26 7.54
CA GLU A 142 6.29 -12.27 8.39
C GLU A 142 5.44 -13.52 8.55
N THR A 143 4.13 -13.34 8.72
CA THR A 143 3.17 -14.43 8.79
C THR A 143 3.06 -15.15 7.44
N HIS A 144 3.03 -14.41 6.34
CA HIS A 144 3.01 -14.97 4.98
C HIS A 144 4.16 -15.94 4.75
N ARG A 145 5.39 -15.55 5.13
CA ARG A 145 6.59 -16.42 5.03
C ARG A 145 6.48 -17.72 5.82
N LYS A 146 5.64 -17.78 6.86
CA LYS A 146 5.44 -18.98 7.69
C LYS A 146 4.37 -19.91 7.13
N ILE A 147 3.51 -19.41 6.22
CA ILE A 147 2.40 -20.18 5.65
C ILE A 147 2.59 -20.51 4.17
N GLU A 148 3.59 -19.91 3.50
CA GLU A 148 3.97 -20.31 2.14
C GLU A 148 4.61 -21.71 2.17
N GLN A 149 4.02 -22.66 1.42
CA GLN A 149 4.64 -23.97 1.24
C GLN A 149 5.77 -23.92 0.20
N GLN A 150 5.64 -23.03 -0.78
CA GLN A 150 6.57 -22.86 -1.90
C GLN A 150 6.68 -21.37 -2.20
N ARG A 151 7.88 -20.93 -2.58
CA ARG A 151 8.10 -19.58 -3.08
C ARG A 151 7.85 -19.56 -4.59
N PRO A 152 7.09 -18.57 -5.09
CA PRO A 152 6.87 -18.39 -6.52
C PRO A 152 8.14 -17.97 -7.26
#